data_AF-A0A819VVK7-F1
#
_entry.id   AF-A0A819VVK7-F1
#
_cell.length_a   1.000
_cell.length_b   1.000
_cell.length_c   1.000
_cell.angle_alpha   90.00
_cell.angle_beta   90.00
_cell.angle_gamma   90.00
#
_symmetry.space_group_name_H-M   'P 1'
#
loop_
_entity.id
_entity.type
_entity.pdbx_description
1 polymer ?
#
loop_
_entity_poly.entity_id
_entity_poly.type
_entity_poly.pdbx_seq_one_letter_code
_entity_poly.pdbx_strand_id
1 'polypeptide(L)'
;MLQIWILLLIFIGSFNLASATVQCDKKIIQVSLNLNDTGPISYPIVTWFCWKNGTVLTANQTIHLTISGFTYDHTYWDFPYQPYNYSYINYVIENSNENIAVLNFDRFGVGLSGKPPLESLITGDVHAYVVYQLMQKLSQGYYQNISFPNIVLVGHSLGTGIALIVASNNVYNQYVCGVIATGFIHLINPVGLATFGASLYLAKLDPKFKNQFVPADSLTTNPNTTGRQDAFYNIDDADMNVIRKDEQLKTIASAGEVLV
;
A
#
# COMPACT_ATOMS: atom_id res chain seq x y z
N MET A 1 2.83 11.36 70.03
CA MET A 1 2.84 10.32 68.98
C MET A 1 2.18 10.92 67.74
N LEU A 2 2.97 11.36 66.75
CA LEU A 2 2.46 11.89 65.48
C LEU A 2 2.06 10.70 64.58
N GLN A 3 0.82 10.70 64.09
CA GLN A 3 0.31 9.67 63.20
C GLN A 3 0.27 10.26 61.77
N ILE A 4 1.20 9.80 60.92
CA ILE A 4 1.27 10.18 59.51
C ILE A 4 0.37 9.22 58.72
N TRP A 5 -0.59 9.77 57.98
CA TRP A 5 -1.40 9.03 57.02
C TRP A 5 -0.75 9.14 55.63
N ILE A 6 -0.31 8.01 55.07
CA ILE A 6 0.17 7.93 53.69
C ILE A 6 -1.03 7.53 52.82
N LEU A 7 -1.52 8.45 51.99
CA LEU A 7 -2.47 8.15 50.92
C LEU A 7 -1.70 7.56 49.73
N LEU A 8 -1.86 6.26 49.49
CA LEU A 8 -1.46 5.63 48.22
C LEU A 8 -2.55 5.92 47.18
N LEU A 9 -2.27 6.85 46.27
CA LEU A 9 -3.04 7.01 45.03
C LEU A 9 -2.59 5.93 44.05
N ILE A 10 -3.37 4.85 43.97
CA ILE A 10 -3.23 3.85 42.91
C ILE A 10 -3.81 4.48 41.65
N PHE A 11 -2.94 4.95 40.75
CA PHE A 11 -3.33 5.21 39.36
C PHE A 11 -3.66 3.86 38.72
N ILE A 12 -4.94 3.48 38.76
CA ILE A 12 -5.46 2.47 37.86
C ILE A 12 -5.50 3.17 36.50
N GLY A 13 -4.41 3.02 35.73
CA GLY A 13 -4.41 3.36 34.32
C GLY A 13 -5.55 2.59 33.67
N SER A 14 -6.61 3.29 33.32
CA SER A 14 -7.64 2.77 32.44
C SER A 14 -6.93 2.43 31.13
N PHE A 15 -6.62 1.15 30.95
CA PHE A 15 -6.41 0.59 29.62
C PHE A 15 -7.72 0.82 28.86
N ASN A 16 -7.81 1.95 28.16
CA ASN A 16 -8.78 2.10 27.10
C ASN A 16 -8.43 0.98 26.11
N LEU A 17 -9.23 -0.09 26.15
CA LEU A 17 -9.39 -0.97 25.01
C LEU A 17 -9.76 -0.04 23.86
N ALA A 18 -8.78 0.28 23.01
CA ALA A 18 -9.02 1.09 21.83
C ALA A 18 -10.12 0.39 21.04
N SER A 19 -11.32 0.97 21.05
CA SER A 19 -12.33 0.64 20.06
C SER A 19 -11.64 0.87 18.71
N ALA A 20 -11.56 -0.16 17.87
CA ALA A 20 -11.01 -0.01 16.54
C ALA A 20 -11.84 1.06 15.82
N THR A 21 -11.27 2.25 15.74
CA THR A 21 -11.74 3.47 15.08
C THR A 21 -11.89 3.26 13.58
N VAL A 22 -11.14 2.31 13.02
CA VAL A 22 -11.15 1.93 11.62
C VAL A 22 -11.84 0.58 11.45
N GLN A 23 -12.79 0.53 10.52
CA GLN A 23 -13.37 -0.72 10.02
C GLN A 23 -12.96 -0.91 8.56
N CYS A 24 -12.66 -2.14 8.16
CA CYS A 24 -12.27 -2.48 6.79
C CYS A 24 -13.08 -3.66 6.26
N ASP A 25 -13.54 -3.54 5.01
CA ASP A 25 -14.17 -4.60 4.24
C ASP A 25 -13.15 -5.16 3.23
N LYS A 26 -12.75 -6.42 3.45
CA LYS A 26 -11.79 -7.11 2.57
C LYS A 26 -12.54 -7.79 1.43
N LYS A 27 -12.21 -7.45 0.19
CA LYS A 27 -12.80 -8.04 -1.01
C LYS A 27 -11.76 -8.48 -2.04
N ILE A 28 -12.20 -9.35 -2.94
CA ILE A 28 -11.45 -9.75 -4.12
C ILE A 28 -12.18 -9.19 -5.35
N ILE A 29 -11.51 -8.35 -6.11
CA ILE A 29 -12.00 -7.79 -7.36
C ILE A 29 -11.31 -8.50 -8.51
N GLN A 30 -12.11 -8.99 -9.46
CA GLN A 30 -11.60 -9.56 -10.70
C GLN A 30 -11.33 -8.45 -11.72
N VAL A 31 -10.11 -8.42 -12.27
CA VAL A 31 -9.66 -7.40 -13.24
C VAL A 31 -9.04 -8.04 -14.48
N SER A 32 -9.00 -7.31 -15.58
CA SER A 32 -8.22 -7.64 -16.77
C SER A 32 -6.85 -6.94 -16.75
N LEU A 33 -5.84 -7.50 -17.42
CA LEU A 33 -4.49 -6.88 -17.47
C LEU A 33 -4.26 -6.03 -18.72
N ASN A 34 -5.13 -6.12 -19.72
CA ASN A 34 -5.05 -5.32 -20.95
C ASN A 34 -6.46 -4.89 -21.37
N LEU A 35 -6.59 -3.68 -21.93
CA LEU A 35 -7.80 -3.16 -22.56
C LEU A 35 -8.35 -4.09 -23.67
N ASN A 36 -7.46 -4.79 -24.37
CA ASN A 36 -7.82 -5.71 -25.45
C ASN A 36 -8.14 -7.14 -24.95
N ASP A 37 -8.00 -7.40 -23.65
CA ASP A 37 -8.31 -8.70 -23.07
C ASP A 37 -9.83 -8.85 -22.93
N THR A 38 -10.48 -9.26 -24.01
CA THR A 38 -11.93 -9.53 -24.09
C THR A 38 -12.27 -10.99 -23.76
N GLY A 39 -11.27 -11.79 -23.40
CA GLY A 39 -11.42 -13.18 -23.00
C GLY A 39 -11.98 -13.33 -21.58
N PRO A 40 -12.28 -14.56 -21.14
CA PRO A 40 -12.80 -14.85 -19.79
C PRO A 40 -11.71 -14.75 -18.69
N ILE A 41 -10.48 -14.36 -19.06
CA ILE A 41 -9.35 -14.34 -18.14
C ILE A 41 -9.48 -13.11 -17.25
N SER A 42 -9.61 -13.36 -15.95
CA SER A 42 -9.59 -12.31 -14.94
C SER A 42 -8.64 -12.69 -13.82
N TYR A 43 -8.07 -11.68 -13.20
CA TYR A 43 -7.05 -11.82 -12.19
C TYR A 43 -7.57 -11.24 -10.87
N PRO A 44 -7.38 -11.95 -9.74
CA PRO A 44 -7.87 -11.48 -8.45
C PRO A 44 -6.98 -10.36 -7.91
N ILE A 45 -7.59 -9.25 -7.54
CA ILE A 45 -6.97 -8.16 -6.77
C ILE A 45 -7.59 -8.15 -5.39
N VAL A 46 -6.77 -8.35 -4.36
CA VAL A 46 -7.20 -8.28 -2.96
C VAL A 46 -7.18 -6.83 -2.51
N THR A 47 -8.28 -6.41 -1.91
CA THR A 47 -8.56 -5.03 -1.54
C THR A 47 -9.10 -4.96 -0.12
N TRP A 48 -8.85 -3.83 0.54
CA TRP A 48 -9.37 -3.47 1.85
C TRP A 48 -9.95 -2.08 1.74
N PHE A 49 -11.27 -1.99 1.78
CA PHE A 49 -11.96 -0.71 1.82
C PHE A 49 -12.19 -0.33 3.27
N CYS A 50 -11.53 0.72 3.75
CA CYS A 50 -11.46 1.10 5.14
C CYS A 50 -12.11 2.47 5.37
N TRP A 51 -12.88 2.60 6.45
CA TRP A 51 -13.50 3.85 6.86
C TRP A 51 -13.70 3.90 8.37
N LYS A 52 -14.17 5.05 8.88
CA LYS A 52 -14.38 5.23 10.31
C LYS A 52 -15.51 4.32 10.82
N ASN A 53 -15.25 3.62 11.91
CA ASN A 53 -16.23 2.74 12.53
C ASN A 53 -17.44 3.55 13.03
N GLY A 54 -18.63 3.04 12.77
CA GLY A 54 -19.90 3.70 13.11
C GLY A 54 -20.27 4.90 12.24
N THR A 55 -19.51 5.24 11.19
CA THR A 55 -19.92 6.27 10.22
C THR A 55 -20.63 5.65 9.01
N VAL A 56 -21.58 6.39 8.46
CA VAL A 56 -22.26 6.05 7.22
C VAL A 56 -21.46 6.64 6.07
N LEU A 57 -21.15 5.80 5.08
CA LEU A 57 -20.51 6.23 3.85
C LEU A 57 -21.49 7.02 2.98
N THR A 58 -21.00 7.99 2.22
CA THR A 58 -21.86 8.82 1.34
C THR A 58 -21.24 9.00 -0.05
N ALA A 59 -22.06 9.27 -1.06
CA ALA A 59 -21.59 9.41 -2.44
C ALA A 59 -20.64 10.59 -2.66
N ASN A 60 -20.67 11.60 -1.79
CA ASN A 60 -19.78 12.76 -1.86
C ASN A 60 -18.43 12.54 -1.18
N GLN A 61 -18.19 11.35 -0.62
CA GLN A 61 -17.00 11.05 0.14
C GLN A 61 -15.77 10.92 -0.76
N THR A 62 -14.67 11.54 -0.34
CA THR A 62 -13.37 11.39 -0.99
C THR A 62 -12.76 10.04 -0.62
N ILE A 63 -12.35 9.29 -1.64
CA ILE A 63 -11.66 8.01 -1.47
C ILE A 63 -10.18 8.20 -1.73
N HIS A 64 -9.34 7.81 -0.78
CA HIS A 64 -7.91 7.67 -1.02
C HIS A 64 -7.64 6.26 -1.55
N LEU A 65 -7.18 6.14 -2.79
CA LEU A 65 -6.74 4.87 -3.37
C LEU A 65 -5.23 4.76 -3.23
N THR A 66 -4.76 3.91 -2.32
CA THR A 66 -3.34 3.81 -1.96
C THR A 66 -2.61 2.80 -2.84
N ILE A 67 -1.47 3.18 -3.39
CA ILE A 67 -0.68 2.40 -4.35
C ILE A 67 0.72 2.18 -3.77
N SER A 68 1.05 0.93 -3.44
CA SER A 68 2.34 0.56 -2.85
C SER A 68 3.50 0.68 -3.86
N GLY A 69 4.72 0.83 -3.34
CA GLY A 69 5.94 0.86 -4.15
C GLY A 69 6.47 -0.52 -4.55
N PHE A 70 7.70 -0.51 -5.08
CA PHE A 70 8.43 -1.71 -5.46
C PHE A 70 8.80 -2.55 -4.22
N THR A 71 8.59 -3.87 -4.23
CA THR A 71 8.76 -4.79 -3.07
C THR A 71 7.85 -4.52 -1.87
N TYR A 72 6.79 -3.73 -2.05
CA TYR A 72 5.78 -3.44 -1.04
C TYR A 72 4.40 -3.96 -1.46
N ASP A 73 3.59 -4.34 -0.48
CA ASP A 73 2.17 -4.70 -0.64
C ASP A 73 1.27 -3.74 0.18
N HIS A 74 0.02 -4.11 0.45
CA HIS A 74 -0.92 -3.31 1.25
C HIS A 74 -0.37 -2.87 2.62
N THR A 75 0.55 -3.64 3.21
CA THR A 75 1.09 -3.36 4.55
C THR A 75 1.97 -2.11 4.59
N TYR A 76 2.39 -1.58 3.44
CA TYR A 76 3.11 -0.30 3.41
C TYR A 76 2.24 0.87 3.89
N TRP A 77 0.99 0.91 3.43
CA TRP A 77 0.05 1.96 3.82
C TRP A 77 -0.66 1.64 5.13
N ASP A 78 -0.75 0.36 5.49
CA ASP A 78 -1.27 -0.11 6.77
C ASP A 78 -0.18 -0.79 7.63
N PHE A 79 0.84 -0.01 8.00
CA PHE A 79 2.00 -0.55 8.67
C PHE A 79 1.64 -1.10 10.07
N PRO A 80 1.93 -2.38 10.36
CA PRO A 80 1.38 -3.06 11.54
C PRO A 80 2.14 -2.81 12.84
N TYR A 81 3.36 -2.28 12.80
CA TYR A 81 4.12 -1.92 14.00
C TYR A 81 3.79 -0.49 14.40
N GLN A 82 3.35 -0.30 15.66
CA GLN A 82 2.84 0.98 16.19
C GLN A 82 1.92 1.69 15.19
N PRO A 83 0.77 1.10 14.83
CA PRO A 83 -0.04 1.57 13.71
C PRO A 83 -0.62 2.97 13.93
N TYR A 84 -0.73 3.45 15.17
CA TYR A 84 -1.06 4.86 15.46
C TYR A 84 -0.01 5.85 14.90
N ASN A 85 1.26 5.45 14.85
CA ASN A 85 2.37 6.26 14.35
C ASN A 85 2.67 6.03 12.87
N TYR A 86 2.51 4.79 12.39
CA TYR A 86 3.03 4.38 11.08
C TYR A 86 1.97 3.86 10.08
N SER A 87 0.71 3.67 10.47
CA SER A 87 -0.36 3.35 9.50
C SER A 87 -0.97 4.65 8.97
N TYR A 88 -0.74 4.91 7.68
CA TYR A 88 -1.37 6.02 6.96
C TYR A 88 -2.90 5.89 7.00
N ILE A 89 -3.41 4.66 6.88
CA ILE A 89 -4.85 4.38 6.90
C ILE A 89 -5.46 4.78 8.24
N ASN A 90 -4.86 4.37 9.35
CA ASN A 90 -5.33 4.78 10.67
C ASN A 90 -5.25 6.29 10.83
N TYR A 91 -4.11 6.88 10.47
CA TYR A 91 -3.92 8.32 10.58
C TYR A 91 -4.99 9.11 9.83
N VAL A 92 -5.22 8.81 8.54
CA VAL A 92 -6.14 9.60 7.72
C VAL A 92 -7.60 9.41 8.12
N ILE A 93 -8.01 8.19 8.50
CA ILE A 93 -9.39 7.91 8.91
C ILE A 93 -9.70 8.52 10.29
N GLU A 94 -8.74 8.49 11.21
CA GLU A 94 -8.95 9.03 12.56
C GLU A 94 -8.89 10.55 12.62
N ASN A 95 -8.00 11.17 11.83
CA ASN A 95 -7.66 12.59 11.96
C ASN A 95 -8.24 13.48 10.86
N SER A 96 -8.83 12.91 9.80
CA SER A 96 -9.48 13.72 8.77
C SER A 96 -10.85 14.25 9.22
N ASN A 97 -11.06 15.55 9.04
CA ASN A 97 -12.36 16.20 9.22
C ASN A 97 -13.33 15.92 8.07
N GLU A 98 -12.85 15.42 6.93
CA GLU A 98 -13.64 15.22 5.72
C GLU A 98 -14.28 13.82 5.63
N ASN A 99 -14.19 13.02 6.70
CA ASN A 99 -14.63 11.62 6.73
C ASN A 99 -14.04 10.85 5.53
N ILE A 100 -12.71 10.84 5.37
CA ILE A 100 -12.05 10.13 4.27
C ILE A 100 -12.23 8.62 4.44
N ALA A 101 -12.49 7.92 3.34
CA ALA A 101 -12.37 6.46 3.27
C ALA A 101 -11.17 6.09 2.39
N VAL A 102 -10.58 4.92 2.63
CA VAL A 102 -9.37 4.45 1.95
C VAL A 102 -9.66 3.14 1.26
N LEU A 103 -9.32 3.02 -0.02
CA LEU A 103 -9.18 1.73 -0.69
C LEU A 103 -7.70 1.38 -0.76
N ASN A 104 -7.27 0.43 0.06
CA ASN A 104 -5.94 -0.16 0.00
C ASN A 104 -6.00 -1.49 -0.74
N PHE A 105 -4.91 -1.89 -1.39
CA PHE A 105 -4.90 -3.11 -2.18
C PHE A 105 -3.49 -3.67 -2.38
N ASP A 106 -3.45 -4.96 -2.66
CA ASP A 106 -2.25 -5.60 -3.18
C ASP A 106 -2.23 -5.45 -4.70
N ARG A 107 -1.19 -4.82 -5.23
CA ARG A 107 -1.02 -4.71 -6.69
C ARG A 107 -0.93 -6.12 -7.30
N PHE A 108 -1.33 -6.26 -8.56
CA PHE A 108 -1.13 -7.52 -9.29
C PHE A 108 0.35 -7.93 -9.21
N GLY A 109 0.64 -9.21 -8.94
CA GLY A 109 2.00 -9.72 -8.74
C GLY A 109 2.48 -9.74 -7.29
N VAL A 110 1.87 -8.98 -6.37
CA VAL A 110 2.37 -8.87 -4.98
C VAL A 110 1.33 -9.26 -3.93
N GLY A 111 1.77 -9.50 -2.70
CA GLY A 111 0.90 -9.77 -1.55
C GLY A 111 -0.05 -10.95 -1.77
N LEU A 112 -1.33 -10.76 -1.49
CA LEU A 112 -2.41 -11.73 -1.62
C LEU A 112 -3.10 -11.70 -3.00
N SER A 113 -2.77 -10.73 -3.85
CA SER A 113 -3.29 -10.65 -5.21
C SER A 113 -2.72 -11.74 -6.11
N GLY A 114 -3.39 -11.93 -7.25
CA GLY A 114 -2.98 -12.86 -8.30
C GLY A 114 -1.55 -12.57 -8.74
N LYS A 115 -0.81 -13.64 -9.05
CA LYS A 115 0.57 -13.59 -9.52
C LYS A 115 0.59 -14.14 -10.95
N PRO A 116 1.29 -13.48 -11.89
CA PRO A 116 1.38 -14.03 -13.23
C PRO A 116 2.28 -15.28 -13.22
N PRO A 117 2.15 -16.14 -14.25
CA PRO A 117 3.14 -17.18 -14.49
C PRO A 117 4.50 -16.60 -14.92
N LEU A 118 4.51 -15.39 -15.50
CA LEU A 118 5.70 -14.67 -15.96
C LEU A 118 5.63 -13.18 -15.56
N GLU A 119 6.68 -12.66 -14.92
CA GLU A 119 6.70 -11.29 -14.40
C GLU A 119 6.81 -10.24 -15.51
N SER A 120 7.29 -10.62 -16.70
CA SER A 120 7.34 -9.74 -17.88
C SER A 120 5.98 -9.21 -18.32
N LEU A 121 4.88 -9.78 -17.82
CA LEU A 121 3.52 -9.29 -18.03
C LEU A 121 3.16 -8.10 -17.14
N ILE A 122 4.00 -7.76 -16.16
CA ILE A 122 3.76 -6.66 -15.22
C ILE A 122 4.56 -5.43 -15.65
N THR A 123 3.86 -4.39 -16.04
CA THR A 123 4.41 -3.07 -16.39
C THR A 123 3.65 -1.96 -15.68
N GLY A 124 4.19 -0.74 -15.70
CA GLY A 124 3.47 0.46 -15.22
C GLY A 124 2.09 0.63 -15.82
N ASP A 125 1.96 0.41 -17.14
CA ASP A 125 0.69 0.53 -17.86
C ASP A 125 -0.33 -0.53 -17.41
N VAL A 126 0.11 -1.75 -17.18
CA VAL A 126 -0.75 -2.82 -16.65
C VAL A 126 -1.25 -2.44 -15.25
N HIS A 127 -0.38 -1.94 -14.38
CA HIS A 127 -0.81 -1.45 -13.07
C HIS A 127 -1.75 -0.26 -13.15
N ALA A 128 -1.49 0.71 -14.04
CA ALA A 128 -2.36 1.85 -14.25
C ALA A 128 -3.75 1.41 -14.72
N TYR A 129 -3.83 0.40 -15.60
CA TYR A 129 -5.09 -0.17 -16.05
C TYR A 129 -5.85 -0.91 -14.94
N VAL A 130 -5.14 -1.62 -14.05
CA VAL A 130 -5.75 -2.22 -12.85
C VAL A 130 -6.29 -1.13 -11.92
N VAL A 131 -5.51 -0.09 -11.64
CA VAL A 131 -5.96 1.06 -10.82
C VAL A 131 -7.20 1.71 -11.41
N TYR A 132 -7.23 1.93 -12.73
CA TYR A 132 -8.41 2.45 -13.43
C TYR A 132 -9.65 1.58 -13.23
N GLN A 133 -9.53 0.25 -13.34
CA GLN A 133 -10.65 -0.66 -13.08
C GLN A 133 -11.13 -0.61 -11.62
N LEU A 134 -10.22 -0.46 -10.64
CA LEU A 134 -10.60 -0.27 -9.24
C LEU A 134 -11.40 1.03 -9.05
N MET A 135 -10.98 2.12 -9.69
CA MET A 135 -11.71 3.39 -9.68
C MET A 135 -13.10 3.27 -10.33
N GLN A 136 -13.22 2.53 -11.44
CA GLN A 136 -14.52 2.22 -12.04
C GLN A 136 -15.41 1.42 -11.09
N LYS A 137 -14.87 0.44 -10.36
CA LYS A 137 -15.67 -0.32 -9.37
C LYS A 137 -16.16 0.57 -8.23
N LEU A 138 -15.33 1.49 -7.75
CA LEU A 138 -15.73 2.50 -6.77
C LEU A 138 -16.86 3.39 -7.30
N SER A 139 -16.71 3.91 -8.52
CA SER A 139 -17.73 4.78 -9.12
C SER A 139 -19.04 4.05 -9.47
N GLN A 140 -19.00 2.74 -9.67
CA GLN A 140 -20.17 1.90 -9.97
C GLN A 140 -20.89 1.36 -8.73
N GLY A 141 -20.47 1.71 -7.51
CA GLY A 141 -21.15 1.25 -6.31
C GLY A 141 -20.75 -0.13 -5.81
N TYR A 142 -19.59 -0.65 -6.20
CA TYR A 142 -19.14 -1.99 -5.77
C TYR A 142 -19.04 -2.14 -4.25
N TYR A 143 -18.73 -1.06 -3.54
CA TYR A 143 -18.73 -1.00 -2.08
C TYR A 143 -20.01 -0.36 -1.57
N GLN A 144 -20.74 -1.08 -0.72
CA GLN A 144 -21.95 -0.60 -0.03
C GLN A 144 -23.07 -0.08 -0.95
N ASN A 145 -23.03 -0.40 -2.26
CA ASN A 145 -23.96 0.14 -3.27
C ASN A 145 -23.95 1.68 -3.35
N ILE A 146 -22.80 2.30 -3.07
CA ILE A 146 -22.59 3.76 -3.08
C ILE A 146 -21.56 4.13 -4.15
N SER A 147 -21.94 5.00 -5.07
CA SER A 147 -21.04 5.53 -6.10
C SER A 147 -20.05 6.53 -5.51
N PHE A 148 -18.74 6.28 -5.68
CA PHE A 148 -17.67 7.18 -5.24
C PHE A 148 -16.88 7.71 -6.45
N PRO A 149 -17.20 8.91 -6.97
CA PRO A 149 -16.52 9.45 -8.15
C PRO A 149 -15.28 10.29 -7.84
N ASN A 150 -15.04 10.63 -6.57
CA ASN A 150 -13.94 11.51 -6.15
C ASN A 150 -12.81 10.70 -5.53
N ILE A 151 -11.77 10.43 -6.32
CA ILE A 151 -10.67 9.56 -5.91
C ILE A 151 -9.35 10.34 -5.91
N VAL A 152 -8.68 10.34 -4.76
CA VAL A 152 -7.29 10.80 -4.63
C VAL A 152 -6.37 9.60 -4.74
N LEU A 153 -5.45 9.63 -5.69
CA LEU A 153 -4.42 8.58 -5.81
C LEU A 153 -3.28 8.88 -4.84
N VAL A 154 -2.97 7.93 -3.96
CA VAL A 154 -1.92 8.08 -2.94
C VAL A 154 -0.80 7.09 -3.25
N GLY A 155 0.27 7.57 -3.86
CA GLY A 155 1.35 6.72 -4.37
C GLY A 155 2.65 6.85 -3.56
N HIS A 156 3.42 5.77 -3.50
CA HIS A 156 4.78 5.79 -2.99
C HIS A 156 5.77 5.17 -3.97
N SER A 157 6.88 5.88 -4.24
CA SER A 157 7.95 5.42 -5.13
C SER A 157 7.36 5.00 -6.48
N LEU A 158 7.55 3.76 -6.91
CA LEU A 158 6.89 3.19 -8.09
C LEU A 158 5.36 3.41 -8.12
N GLY A 159 4.70 3.33 -6.98
CA GLY A 159 3.26 3.59 -6.85
C GLY A 159 2.89 5.03 -7.18
N THR A 160 3.78 6.00 -6.97
CA THR A 160 3.62 7.37 -7.47
C THR A 160 3.72 7.41 -8.99
N GLY A 161 4.68 6.71 -9.59
CA GLY A 161 4.79 6.61 -11.05
C GLY A 161 3.50 6.06 -11.69
N ILE A 162 2.95 4.98 -11.12
CA ILE A 162 1.64 4.44 -11.53
C ILE A 162 0.54 5.49 -11.40
N ALA A 163 0.48 6.19 -10.25
CA ALA A 163 -0.52 7.24 -10.02
C ALA A 163 -0.44 8.35 -11.08
N LEU A 164 0.77 8.74 -11.47
CA LEU A 164 1.01 9.76 -12.49
C LEU A 164 0.61 9.28 -13.89
N ILE A 165 0.87 8.01 -14.24
CA ILE A 165 0.38 7.41 -15.50
C ILE A 165 -1.14 7.53 -15.57
N VAL A 166 -1.84 7.12 -14.50
CA VAL A 166 -3.31 7.20 -14.40
C VAL A 166 -3.80 8.64 -14.52
N ALA A 167 -3.20 9.57 -13.78
CA ALA A 167 -3.62 10.97 -13.76
C ALA A 167 -3.37 11.70 -15.11
N SER A 168 -2.30 11.34 -15.82
CA SER A 168 -1.96 11.92 -17.13
C SER A 168 -2.76 11.34 -18.31
N ASN A 169 -3.44 10.21 -18.12
CA ASN A 169 -4.15 9.52 -19.19
C ASN A 169 -5.62 9.97 -19.26
N ASN A 170 -6.02 10.54 -20.41
CA ASN A 170 -7.38 11.06 -20.64
C ASN A 170 -8.51 10.03 -20.49
N VAL A 171 -8.20 8.73 -20.61
CA VAL A 171 -9.18 7.66 -20.38
C VAL A 171 -9.24 7.33 -18.89
N TYR A 172 -8.10 7.28 -18.21
CA TYR A 172 -8.03 6.78 -16.84
C TYR A 172 -8.33 7.84 -15.77
N ASN A 173 -8.13 9.13 -16.06
CA ASN A 173 -8.22 10.20 -15.07
C ASN A 173 -9.64 10.67 -14.69
N GLN A 174 -10.69 10.04 -15.24
CA GLN A 174 -12.09 10.48 -15.12
C GLN A 174 -12.59 10.63 -13.67
N TYR A 175 -12.03 9.86 -12.74
CA TYR A 175 -12.42 9.86 -11.31
C TYR A 175 -11.35 10.49 -10.41
N VAL A 176 -10.24 10.97 -10.99
CA VAL A 176 -9.10 11.48 -10.22
C VAL A 176 -9.37 12.93 -9.84
N CYS A 177 -9.52 13.20 -8.53
CA CYS A 177 -9.66 14.55 -7.99
C CYS A 177 -8.35 15.08 -7.35
N GLY A 178 -7.33 14.23 -7.20
CA GLY A 178 -6.02 14.63 -6.69
C GLY A 178 -4.99 13.51 -6.71
N VAL A 179 -3.72 13.89 -6.54
CA VAL A 179 -2.59 12.95 -6.39
C VAL A 179 -1.75 13.36 -5.19
N ILE A 180 -1.50 12.43 -4.28
CA ILE A 180 -0.51 12.53 -3.22
C ILE A 180 0.70 11.69 -3.65
N ALA A 181 1.77 12.38 -4.04
CA ALA A 181 3.01 11.79 -4.52
C ALA A 181 4.05 11.72 -3.39
N THR A 182 4.65 10.56 -3.14
CA THR A 182 5.65 10.36 -2.08
C THR A 182 6.82 9.52 -2.59
N GLY A 183 8.05 9.80 -2.13
CA GLY A 183 9.21 9.00 -2.51
C GLY A 183 9.52 8.96 -4.01
N PHE A 184 9.06 9.97 -4.77
CA PHE A 184 9.27 10.07 -6.21
C PHE A 184 9.48 11.53 -6.60
N ILE A 185 10.55 11.80 -7.34
CA ILE A 185 10.87 13.13 -7.88
C ILE A 185 11.31 12.98 -9.34
N HIS A 186 11.16 14.04 -10.13
CA HIS A 186 11.44 14.05 -11.57
C HIS A 186 12.94 13.96 -11.91
N LEU A 187 13.83 14.13 -10.92
CA LEU A 187 15.28 13.96 -11.09
C LEU A 187 15.74 12.72 -10.34
N ILE A 188 16.29 11.77 -11.09
CA ILE A 188 16.84 10.54 -10.49
C ILE A 188 18.19 10.88 -9.85
N ASN A 189 18.30 10.60 -8.55
CA ASN A 189 19.60 10.61 -7.88
C ASN A 189 20.40 9.37 -8.32
N PRO A 190 21.51 9.53 -9.05
CA PRO A 190 22.28 8.39 -9.56
C PRO A 190 22.87 7.52 -8.44
N VAL A 191 23.24 8.11 -7.30
CA VAL A 191 23.75 7.39 -6.13
C VAL A 191 22.63 6.58 -5.48
N GLY A 192 21.45 7.18 -5.33
CA GLY A 192 20.26 6.49 -4.82
C GLY A 192 19.84 5.32 -5.73
N LEU A 193 19.84 5.53 -7.04
CA LEU A 193 19.52 4.47 -8.01
C LEU A 193 20.55 3.33 -7.96
N ALA A 194 21.84 3.64 -7.88
CA ALA A 194 22.88 2.62 -7.75
C ALA A 194 22.77 1.83 -6.43
N THR A 195 22.46 2.51 -5.32
CA THR A 195 22.25 1.89 -4.01
C THR A 195 21.04 0.97 -4.03
N PHE A 196 19.91 1.43 -4.58
CA PHE A 196 18.73 0.61 -4.79
C PHE A 196 19.03 -0.60 -5.67
N GLY A 197 19.68 -0.42 -6.83
CA GLY A 197 20.06 -1.52 -7.72
C GLY A 197 20.96 -2.55 -7.05
N ALA A 198 21.95 -2.11 -6.25
CA ALA A 198 22.82 -2.99 -5.48
C ALA A 198 22.09 -3.72 -4.34
N SER A 199 20.94 -3.20 -3.88
CA SER A 199 20.09 -3.86 -2.89
C SER A 199 19.26 -5.01 -3.46
N LEU A 200 19.08 -5.09 -4.79
CA LEU A 200 18.20 -6.07 -5.41
C LEU A 200 18.77 -7.49 -5.39
N TYR A 201 17.87 -8.46 -5.24
CA TYR A 201 18.17 -9.88 -5.13
C TYR A 201 17.07 -10.71 -5.78
N LEU A 202 17.42 -11.88 -6.32
CA LEU A 202 16.41 -12.79 -6.86
C LEU A 202 15.58 -13.36 -5.70
N ALA A 203 14.26 -13.13 -5.73
CA ALA A 203 13.37 -13.52 -4.64
C ALA A 203 13.40 -15.03 -4.37
N LYS A 204 13.57 -15.87 -5.40
CA LYS A 204 13.70 -17.33 -5.23
C LYS A 204 14.89 -17.77 -4.38
N LEU A 205 15.90 -16.92 -4.22
CA LEU A 205 17.09 -17.20 -3.41
C LEU A 205 16.94 -16.70 -1.96
N ASP A 206 15.90 -15.91 -1.67
CA ASP A 206 15.64 -15.43 -0.32
C ASP A 206 14.89 -16.51 0.49
N PRO A 207 15.41 -16.94 1.66
CA PRO A 207 14.77 -17.94 2.51
C PRO A 207 13.31 -17.63 2.89
N LYS A 208 12.92 -16.34 2.92
CA LYS A 208 11.55 -15.89 3.19
C LYS A 208 10.53 -16.49 2.23
N PHE A 209 10.93 -16.75 0.98
CA PHE A 209 10.03 -17.24 -0.07
C PHE A 209 10.18 -18.73 -0.39
N LYS A 210 11.01 -19.48 0.34
CA LYS A 210 11.33 -20.91 0.06
C LYS A 210 10.12 -21.83 -0.11
N ASN A 211 8.99 -21.52 0.53
CA ASN A 211 7.76 -22.32 0.50
C ASN A 211 6.61 -21.64 -0.27
N GLN A 212 6.92 -20.65 -1.11
CA GLN A 212 5.94 -19.90 -1.89
C GLN A 212 6.21 -20.08 -3.38
N PHE A 213 5.17 -19.98 -4.19
CA PHE A 213 5.36 -19.80 -5.62
C PHE A 213 5.95 -18.42 -5.87
N VAL A 214 7.15 -18.40 -6.46
CA VAL A 214 7.87 -17.19 -6.85
C VAL A 214 8.26 -17.33 -8.32
N PRO A 215 7.75 -16.46 -9.21
CA PRO A 215 8.21 -16.44 -10.59
C PRO A 215 9.75 -16.28 -10.70
N ALA A 216 10.33 -16.84 -11.76
CA ALA A 216 11.77 -17.09 -11.82
C ALA A 216 12.64 -15.81 -11.81
N ASP A 217 12.07 -14.70 -12.25
CA ASP A 217 12.65 -13.38 -12.45
C ASP A 217 12.16 -12.33 -11.43
N SER A 218 11.37 -12.71 -10.44
CA SER A 218 10.95 -11.78 -9.38
C SER A 218 12.13 -11.33 -8.54
N LEU A 219 12.13 -10.04 -8.21
CA LEU A 219 13.13 -9.37 -7.39
C LEU A 219 12.59 -9.07 -5.99
N THR A 220 13.50 -8.97 -5.04
CA THR A 220 13.26 -8.47 -3.69
C THR A 220 14.53 -7.76 -3.20
N THR A 221 14.53 -7.18 -2.00
CA THR A 221 15.76 -6.65 -1.38
C THR A 221 16.59 -7.77 -0.75
N ASN A 222 17.92 -7.70 -0.84
CA ASN A 222 18.83 -8.73 -0.39
C ASN A 222 18.75 -8.94 1.14
N PRO A 223 18.40 -10.15 1.63
CA PRO A 223 18.25 -10.41 3.07
C PRO A 223 19.58 -10.50 3.83
N ASN A 224 20.70 -10.66 3.12
CA ASN A 224 22.02 -10.86 3.73
C ASN A 224 22.83 -9.56 3.85
N THR A 225 22.23 -8.43 3.48
CA THR A 225 22.86 -7.12 3.56
C THR A 225 21.94 -6.15 4.28
N THR A 226 22.45 -4.96 4.59
CA THR A 226 21.64 -3.80 4.98
C THR A 226 20.93 -3.18 3.77
N GLY A 227 20.81 -3.88 2.63
CA GLY A 227 20.39 -3.30 1.35
C GLY A 227 19.06 -2.57 1.39
N ARG A 228 18.04 -3.10 2.09
CA ARG A 228 16.76 -2.40 2.27
C ARG A 228 16.87 -1.18 3.18
N GLN A 229 17.62 -1.33 4.28
CA GLN A 229 17.90 -0.24 5.21
C GLN A 229 18.62 0.91 4.49
N ASP A 230 19.71 0.61 3.80
CA ASP A 230 20.56 1.60 3.13
C ASP A 230 19.86 2.22 1.91
N ALA A 231 18.96 1.48 1.25
CA ALA A 231 18.20 1.99 0.11
C ALA A 231 17.04 2.92 0.51
N PHE A 232 16.42 2.71 1.68
CA PHE A 232 15.15 3.37 2.01
C PHE A 232 15.14 4.19 3.30
N TYR A 233 16.14 4.08 4.17
CA TYR A 233 16.13 4.70 5.49
C TYR A 233 17.33 5.61 5.72
N ASN A 234 17.07 6.74 6.36
CA ASN A 234 18.09 7.46 7.10
C ASN A 234 18.19 6.85 8.49
N ILE A 235 19.31 6.20 8.80
CA ILE A 235 19.47 5.46 10.07
C ILE A 235 19.72 6.37 11.28
N ASP A 236 20.03 7.65 11.05
CA ASP A 236 20.31 8.60 12.13
C ASP A 236 19.03 8.94 12.94
N ASP A 237 17.86 8.81 12.32
CA ASP A 237 16.55 9.16 12.91
C ASP A 237 15.45 8.10 12.75
N ALA A 238 15.69 7.02 12.00
CA ALA A 238 14.71 5.94 11.86
C ALA A 238 14.55 5.09 13.14
N ASP A 239 13.30 4.72 13.48
CA ASP A 239 13.06 3.66 14.46
C ASP A 239 13.54 2.33 13.88
N MET A 240 14.57 1.74 14.49
CA MET A 240 15.13 0.46 14.07
C MET A 240 14.11 -0.69 14.04
N ASN A 241 13.03 -0.62 14.83
CA ASN A 241 11.96 -1.61 14.77
C ASN A 241 11.11 -1.46 13.50
N VAL A 242 10.96 -0.25 12.95
CA VAL A 242 10.32 -0.03 11.65
C VAL A 242 11.14 -0.69 10.56
N ILE A 243 12.46 -0.46 10.52
CA ILE A 243 13.36 -1.09 9.54
C ILE A 243 13.28 -2.62 9.60
N ARG A 244 13.36 -3.20 10.82
CA ARG A 244 13.24 -4.66 10.99
C ARG A 244 11.89 -5.19 10.54
N LYS A 245 10.82 -4.47 10.87
CA LYS A 245 9.46 -4.89 10.49
C LYS A 245 9.24 -4.77 8.99
N ASP A 246 9.75 -3.72 8.36
CA ASP A 246 9.68 -3.51 6.93
C ASP A 246 10.44 -4.61 6.15
N GLU A 247 11.65 -4.97 6.59
CA GLU A 247 12.40 -6.11 6.03
C GLU A 247 11.63 -7.44 6.19
N GLN A 248 10.90 -7.63 7.29
CA GLN A 248 10.03 -8.79 7.47
C GLN A 248 8.80 -8.77 6.56
N LEU A 249 8.32 -7.60 6.17
CA LEU A 249 7.10 -7.40 5.38
C LEU A 249 7.36 -7.35 3.87
N LYS A 250 8.62 -7.14 3.44
CA LYS A 250 8.98 -7.07 2.02
C LYS A 250 8.32 -8.18 1.19
N THR A 251 7.92 -7.85 -0.03
CA THR A 251 7.36 -8.81 -0.98
C THR A 251 8.26 -8.90 -2.22
N ILE A 252 7.85 -9.74 -3.15
CA ILE A 252 8.42 -9.81 -4.51
C ILE A 252 7.96 -8.60 -5.33
N ALA A 253 8.67 -8.33 -6.42
CA ALA A 253 8.29 -7.40 -7.49
C ALA A 253 8.84 -7.90 -8.84
N SER A 254 8.21 -7.52 -9.93
CA SER A 254 8.64 -7.81 -11.30
C SER A 254 9.82 -6.93 -11.72
N ALA A 255 10.75 -7.45 -12.51
CA ALA A 255 11.76 -6.61 -13.16
C ALA A 255 11.15 -5.64 -14.20
N GLY A 256 10.00 -5.97 -14.79
CA GLY A 256 9.28 -5.12 -15.75
C GLY A 256 8.69 -3.85 -15.14
N GLU A 257 8.53 -3.83 -13.82
CA GLU A 257 8.08 -2.67 -13.04
C GLU A 257 9.14 -1.57 -12.88
N VAL A 258 10.42 -1.84 -13.16
CA VAL A 258 11.51 -0.86 -12.93
C VAL A 258 11.50 0.29 -13.96
N LEU A 259 10.71 0.18 -15.03
CA LEU A 259 10.64 1.13 -16.14
C LEU A 259 9.49 2.16 -16.02
N VAL A 260 8.92 2.34 -14.82
CA VAL A 260 7.83 3.28 -14.53
C VAL A 260 8.32 4.71 -14.36
#